data_AF-A0A447JLZ7-F1
#
_entry.id   AF-A0A447JLZ7-F1
#
_cell.length_a   1.000
_cell.length_b   1.000
_cell.length_c   1.000
_cell.angle_alpha   90.00
_cell.angle_beta   90.00
_cell.angle_gamma   90.00
#
_symmetry.space_group_name_H-M   'P 1'
#
loop_
_entity.id
_entity.type
_entity.pdbx_description
1 polymer ?
#
loop_
_entity_poly.entity_id
_entity_poly.type
_entity_poly.pdbx_seq_one_letter_code
_entity_poly.pdbx_strand_id
1 'polypeptide(L)'
;MGGITSASMPMLVVENITDGNRAYCNLNEGIGKVMRFGAYGEDVQQRLRWMRDVLMPVLSAALGRLERGLDLTAMMAQGITMGDEFHQRNIASSALLMRTLAPHIARLEHDKQQIAEVMDFLSVTDQFFLNLAMAYCKAAMDAGAQIRAGSIVTAMTRNGDMFGIRVSGLGDRWFTAPVNTPQGLFFTGFSQDQANPDMGDSAITETFGIGGAAMIAGAWRNAFCRCRGNGSGEICF
;
A
#
# COMPACT_ATOMS: atom_id res chain seq x y z
N MET A 1 5.94 1.23 8.95
CA MET A 1 6.26 -0.04 8.27
C MET A 1 7.70 -0.01 7.80
N GLY A 2 8.45 -1.10 7.94
CA GLY A 2 9.88 -1.14 7.62
C GLY A 2 10.24 -1.17 6.13
N GLY A 3 9.30 -1.45 5.22
CA GLY A 3 9.53 -1.43 3.76
C GLY A 3 10.57 -2.43 3.22
N ILE A 4 11.05 -3.35 4.08
CA ILE A 4 12.15 -4.27 3.78
C ILE A 4 11.75 -5.16 2.59
N THR A 5 12.61 -5.17 1.58
CA THR A 5 12.45 -5.97 0.37
C THR A 5 13.76 -6.69 0.08
N SER A 6 13.72 -7.99 -0.19
CA SER A 6 14.90 -8.79 -0.55
C SER A 6 14.72 -9.47 -1.91
N ALA A 7 15.83 -9.95 -2.49
CA ALA A 7 15.85 -10.49 -3.86
C ALA A 7 14.90 -11.67 -4.11
N SER A 8 14.54 -12.43 -3.07
CA SER A 8 13.64 -13.57 -3.17
C SER A 8 12.18 -13.24 -2.84
N MET A 9 11.87 -11.99 -2.50
CA MET A 9 10.49 -11.61 -2.20
C MET A 9 9.68 -11.46 -3.49
N PRO A 10 8.43 -11.95 -3.49
CA PRO A 10 7.46 -11.62 -4.52
C PRO A 10 7.28 -10.11 -4.68
N MET A 11 7.28 -9.66 -5.93
CA MET A 11 7.04 -8.26 -6.28
C MET A 11 5.89 -8.17 -7.28
N LEU A 12 4.98 -7.23 -7.05
CA LEU A 12 4.03 -6.76 -8.05
C LEU A 12 4.71 -5.72 -8.93
N VAL A 13 4.34 -5.74 -10.21
CA VAL A 13 4.80 -4.77 -11.21
C VAL A 13 3.59 -3.94 -11.64
N VAL A 14 3.69 -2.63 -11.49
CA VAL A 14 2.70 -1.68 -12.01
C VAL A 14 3.35 -0.91 -13.15
N GLU A 15 2.76 -1.00 -14.32
CA GLU A 15 3.20 -0.28 -15.51
C GLU A 15 2.28 0.91 -15.77
N ASN A 16 2.88 2.11 -15.87
CA ASN A 16 2.19 3.28 -16.39
C ASN A 16 2.23 3.21 -17.92
N ILE A 17 1.11 2.82 -18.52
CA ILE A 17 1.00 2.65 -19.98
C ILE A 17 1.17 3.97 -20.76
N THR A 18 0.91 5.12 -20.12
CA THR A 18 0.97 6.43 -20.78
C THR A 18 2.40 6.90 -20.94
N ASP A 19 3.20 6.79 -19.88
CA ASP A 19 4.59 7.30 -19.85
C ASP A 19 5.64 6.19 -19.96
N GLY A 20 5.23 4.91 -19.96
CA GLY A 20 6.09 3.74 -20.14
C GLY A 20 6.96 3.37 -18.94
N ASN A 21 6.82 4.05 -17.81
CA ASN A 21 7.58 3.75 -16.59
C ASN A 21 6.92 2.66 -15.74
N ARG A 22 7.70 2.06 -14.84
CA ARG A 22 7.24 1.01 -13.92
C ARG A 22 7.52 1.35 -12.47
N ALA A 23 6.63 0.89 -11.60
CA ALA A 23 6.84 0.87 -10.16
C ALA A 23 6.63 -0.55 -9.63
N TYR A 24 7.23 -0.81 -8.47
CA TYR A 24 7.26 -2.13 -7.86
C TYR A 24 6.88 -2.04 -6.40
N CYS A 25 6.18 -3.04 -5.89
CA CYS A 25 5.93 -3.20 -4.47
C CYS A 25 5.93 -4.68 -4.08
N ASN A 26 6.28 -4.98 -2.85
CA ASN A 26 6.11 -6.32 -2.31
C ASN A 26 4.62 -6.62 -2.05
N LEU A 27 4.32 -7.84 -1.61
CA LEU A 27 2.96 -8.25 -1.24
C LEU A 27 2.65 -7.95 0.22
N ASN A 28 1.38 -7.66 0.50
CA ASN A 28 0.88 -7.55 1.88
C ASN A 28 0.92 -8.93 2.56
N GLU A 29 1.51 -9.01 3.75
CA GLU A 29 1.70 -10.28 4.50
C GLU A 29 0.47 -10.77 5.27
N GLY A 30 -0.68 -10.10 5.13
CA GLY A 30 -1.90 -10.45 5.86
C GLY A 30 -1.98 -9.84 7.26
N ILE A 31 -2.80 -10.47 8.10
CA ILE A 31 -3.10 -10.05 9.48
C ILE A 31 -2.12 -10.68 10.48
N GLY A 32 -1.89 -10.01 11.62
CA GLY A 32 -1.14 -10.54 12.75
C GLY A 32 0.34 -10.11 12.75
N LYS A 33 1.21 -10.98 13.28
CA LYS A 33 2.66 -10.76 13.29
C LYS A 33 3.19 -10.83 11.87
N VAL A 34 3.83 -9.75 11.43
CA VAL A 34 4.31 -9.58 10.05
C VAL A 34 5.63 -8.80 10.04
N MET A 35 6.48 -9.08 9.05
CA MET A 35 7.82 -8.51 8.94
C MET A 35 7.79 -6.99 8.74
N ARG A 36 6.81 -6.47 8.01
CA ARG A 36 6.65 -5.01 7.83
C ARG A 36 6.47 -4.23 9.14
N PHE A 37 6.11 -4.89 10.25
CA PHE A 37 6.09 -4.32 11.60
C PHE A 37 7.27 -4.77 12.48
N GLY A 38 8.29 -5.42 11.91
CA GLY A 38 9.51 -5.86 12.60
C GLY A 38 9.47 -7.27 13.19
N ALA A 39 8.38 -8.03 13.01
CA ALA A 39 8.33 -9.41 13.49
C ALA A 39 9.20 -10.34 12.63
N TYR A 40 9.96 -11.24 13.26
CA TYR A 40 10.90 -12.14 12.56
C TYR A 40 10.87 -13.58 13.12
N GLY A 41 9.74 -14.00 13.69
CA GLY A 41 9.56 -15.38 14.20
C GLY A 41 9.47 -16.43 13.09
N GLU A 42 9.55 -17.70 13.46
CA GLU A 42 9.44 -18.83 12.52
C GLU A 42 8.09 -18.82 11.78
N ASP A 43 7.01 -18.39 12.45
CA ASP A 43 5.68 -18.20 11.87
C ASP A 43 5.69 -17.15 10.74
N VAL A 44 6.42 -16.04 10.93
CA VAL A 44 6.59 -14.99 9.90
C VAL A 44 7.42 -15.53 8.74
N GLN A 45 8.53 -16.22 9.03
CA GLN A 45 9.40 -16.79 7.99
C GLN A 45 8.68 -17.86 7.16
N GLN A 46 7.89 -18.71 7.81
CA GLN A 46 7.07 -19.71 7.13
C GLN A 46 6.06 -19.05 6.20
N ARG A 47 5.39 -17.98 6.65
CA ARG A 47 4.47 -17.21 5.80
C ARG A 47 5.17 -16.59 4.60
N LEU A 48 6.34 -15.98 4.78
CA LEU A 48 7.09 -15.37 3.68
C LEU A 48 7.53 -16.42 2.64
N ARG A 49 7.93 -17.62 3.09
CA ARG A 49 8.22 -18.75 2.19
C ARG A 49 6.97 -19.22 1.47
N TRP A 50 5.84 -19.37 2.17
CA TRP A 50 4.55 -19.68 1.54
C TRP A 50 4.12 -18.62 0.52
N MET A 51 4.33 -17.33 0.81
CA MET A 51 4.03 -16.26 -0.13
C MET A 51 4.87 -16.37 -1.40
N ARG A 52 6.15 -16.75 -1.27
CA ARG A 52 7.06 -16.99 -2.40
C ARG A 52 6.71 -18.24 -3.19
N ASP A 53 6.40 -19.35 -2.50
CA ASP A 53 6.29 -20.68 -3.10
C ASP A 53 4.85 -21.03 -3.53
N VAL A 54 3.84 -20.33 -3.00
CA VAL A 54 2.41 -20.62 -3.23
C VAL A 54 1.65 -19.38 -3.70
N LEU A 55 1.61 -18.31 -2.88
CA LEU A 55 0.81 -17.12 -3.21
C LEU A 55 1.22 -16.49 -4.53
N MET A 56 2.52 -16.23 -4.70
CA MET A 56 3.04 -15.57 -5.88
C MET A 56 2.85 -16.39 -7.16
N PRO A 57 3.20 -17.69 -7.21
CA PRO A 57 2.95 -18.52 -8.40
C PRO A 57 1.48 -18.54 -8.84
N VAL A 58 0.54 -18.68 -7.90
CA VAL A 58 -0.90 -18.68 -8.21
C VAL A 58 -1.35 -17.32 -8.73
N LEU A 59 -0.97 -16.22 -8.06
CA LEU A 59 -1.31 -14.87 -8.50
C LEU A 59 -0.68 -14.52 -9.85
N SER A 60 0.58 -14.90 -10.06
CA SER A 60 1.30 -14.66 -11.31
C SER A 60 0.67 -15.45 -12.47
N ALA A 61 0.30 -16.71 -12.25
CA ALA A 61 -0.40 -17.51 -13.25
C ALA A 61 -1.79 -16.94 -13.58
N ALA A 62 -2.54 -16.46 -12.58
CA ALA A 62 -3.83 -15.82 -12.79
C ALA A 62 -3.69 -14.50 -13.57
N LEU A 63 -2.73 -13.65 -13.21
CA LEU A 63 -2.43 -12.40 -13.91
C LEU A 63 -1.92 -12.64 -15.34
N GLY A 64 -1.13 -13.68 -15.57
CA GLY A 64 -0.62 -14.05 -16.90
C GLY A 64 -1.70 -14.47 -17.89
N ARG A 65 -2.93 -14.73 -17.43
CA ARG A 65 -4.11 -14.96 -18.29
C ARG A 65 -4.78 -13.67 -18.75
N LEU A 66 -4.33 -12.51 -18.26
CA LEU A 66 -4.85 -11.20 -18.63
C LEU A 66 -3.88 -10.54 -19.61
N GLU A 67 -4.29 -10.37 -20.87
CA GLU A 67 -3.43 -9.80 -21.93
C GLU A 67 -2.87 -8.41 -21.58
N ARG A 68 -3.64 -7.61 -20.84
CA ARG A 68 -3.29 -6.22 -20.48
C ARG A 68 -3.10 -6.01 -18.97
N GLY A 69 -3.02 -7.10 -18.20
CA GLY A 69 -3.03 -7.02 -16.75
C GLY A 69 -4.36 -6.47 -16.19
N LEU A 70 -4.28 -5.83 -15.01
CA LEU A 70 -5.41 -5.22 -14.32
C LEU A 70 -5.40 -3.71 -14.47
N ASP A 71 -6.55 -3.13 -14.78
CA ASP A 71 -6.75 -1.68 -14.78
C ASP A 71 -6.92 -1.16 -13.34
N LEU A 72 -5.80 -0.70 -12.77
CA LEU A 72 -5.78 -0.14 -11.42
C LEU A 72 -6.49 1.21 -11.34
N THR A 73 -6.49 2.02 -12.40
CA THR A 73 -7.20 3.31 -12.42
C THR A 73 -8.70 3.08 -12.27
N ALA A 74 -9.28 2.18 -13.06
CA ALA A 74 -10.71 1.85 -12.97
C ALA A 74 -11.06 1.24 -11.61
N MET A 75 -10.21 0.35 -11.08
CA MET A 75 -10.44 -0.28 -9.77
C MET A 75 -10.40 0.73 -8.63
N MET A 76 -9.43 1.66 -8.63
CA MET A 76 -9.35 2.73 -7.64
C MET A 76 -10.50 3.74 -7.78
N ALA A 77 -10.88 4.10 -9.01
CA ALA A 77 -12.04 4.96 -9.23
C ALA A 77 -13.34 4.34 -8.68
N GLN A 78 -13.50 3.01 -8.77
CA GLN A 78 -14.62 2.32 -8.12
C GLN A 78 -14.44 2.28 -6.59
N GLY A 79 -13.25 1.90 -6.10
CA GLY A 79 -12.96 1.74 -4.68
C GLY A 79 -13.21 3.00 -3.85
N ILE A 80 -12.88 4.18 -4.39
CA ILE A 80 -13.07 5.45 -3.68
C ILE A 80 -14.55 5.76 -3.46
N THR A 81 -15.42 5.41 -4.41
CA THR A 81 -16.88 5.54 -4.28
C THR A 81 -17.48 4.51 -3.32
N MET A 82 -16.73 3.46 -2.97
CA MET A 82 -17.06 2.45 -1.97
C MET A 82 -16.39 2.73 -0.61
N GLY A 83 -15.86 3.95 -0.47
CA GLY A 83 -15.32 4.53 0.75
C GLY A 83 -13.89 4.16 1.08
N ASP A 84 -13.11 3.62 0.14
CA ASP A 84 -11.66 3.48 0.34
C ASP A 84 -10.97 4.83 0.16
N GLU A 85 -9.95 5.09 0.98
CA GLU A 85 -9.00 6.19 0.75
C GLU A 85 -7.60 5.67 0.38
N PHE A 86 -7.41 4.35 0.39
CA PHE A 86 -6.23 3.63 -0.09
C PHE A 86 -4.96 3.71 0.76
N HIS A 87 -4.98 4.38 1.93
CA HIS A 87 -3.88 4.33 2.89
C HIS A 87 -4.27 3.52 4.13
N GLN A 88 -5.33 3.89 4.83
CA GLN A 88 -5.81 3.22 6.04
C GLN A 88 -6.96 2.23 5.80
N ARG A 89 -7.78 2.43 4.77
CA ARG A 89 -8.91 1.60 4.39
C ARG A 89 -8.80 1.20 2.92
N ASN A 90 -8.70 -0.11 2.71
CA ASN A 90 -8.55 -0.76 1.41
C ASN A 90 -9.54 -1.94 1.23
N ILE A 91 -10.61 -1.99 2.05
CA ILE A 91 -11.52 -3.13 2.13
C ILE A 91 -12.22 -3.35 0.79
N ALA A 92 -12.77 -2.27 0.21
CA ALA A 92 -13.52 -2.38 -1.03
C ALA A 92 -12.63 -2.84 -2.18
N SER A 93 -11.44 -2.25 -2.31
CA SER A 93 -10.51 -2.51 -3.40
C SER A 93 -9.83 -3.87 -3.27
N SER A 94 -9.55 -4.33 -2.05
CA SER A 94 -9.08 -5.71 -1.81
C SER A 94 -10.14 -6.73 -2.21
N ALA A 95 -11.42 -6.47 -1.89
CA ALA A 95 -12.52 -7.32 -2.34
C ALA A 95 -12.76 -7.26 -3.86
N LEU A 96 -12.65 -6.08 -4.48
CA LEU A 96 -12.75 -5.91 -5.94
C LEU A 96 -11.62 -6.64 -6.66
N LEU A 97 -10.40 -6.57 -6.13
CA LEU A 97 -9.24 -7.29 -6.65
C LEU A 97 -9.46 -8.80 -6.58
N MET A 98 -9.82 -9.32 -5.40
CA MET A 98 -10.14 -10.74 -5.22
C MET A 98 -11.25 -11.18 -6.16
N ARG A 99 -12.36 -10.43 -6.24
CA ARG A 99 -13.49 -10.71 -7.14
C ARG A 99 -13.05 -10.78 -8.60
N THR A 100 -12.16 -9.89 -9.02
CA THR A 100 -11.65 -9.83 -10.39
C THR A 100 -10.73 -11.01 -10.70
N LEU A 101 -9.86 -11.39 -9.76
CA LEU A 101 -8.91 -12.48 -9.95
C LEU A 101 -9.52 -13.88 -9.76
N ALA A 102 -10.53 -14.03 -8.91
CA ALA A 102 -11.18 -15.30 -8.58
C ALA A 102 -11.52 -16.18 -9.80
N PRO A 103 -12.18 -15.69 -10.88
CA PRO A 103 -12.46 -16.51 -12.06
C PRO A 103 -11.20 -16.97 -12.79
N HIS A 104 -10.09 -16.22 -12.73
CA HIS A 104 -8.83 -16.60 -13.36
C HIS A 104 -8.09 -17.63 -12.51
N ILE A 105 -8.07 -17.45 -11.18
CA ILE A 105 -7.50 -18.38 -10.20
C ILE A 105 -8.21 -19.74 -10.26
N ALA A 106 -9.55 -19.74 -10.24
CA ALA A 106 -10.35 -20.97 -10.22
C ALA A 106 -10.20 -21.84 -11.48
N ARG A 107 -9.68 -21.27 -12.58
CA ARG A 107 -9.45 -21.97 -13.86
C ARG A 107 -8.00 -22.34 -14.11
N LEU A 108 -7.11 -22.12 -13.12
CA LEU A 108 -5.72 -22.53 -13.24
C LEU A 108 -5.60 -24.05 -13.17
N GLU A 109 -4.70 -24.59 -13.99
CA GLU A 109 -4.17 -25.95 -13.83
C GLU A 109 -3.08 -25.91 -12.74
N HIS A 110 -3.52 -25.71 -11.49
CA HIS A 110 -2.66 -25.64 -10.30
C HIS A 110 -3.17 -26.63 -9.23
N ASP A 111 -2.33 -26.90 -8.24
CA ASP A 111 -2.76 -27.66 -7.07
C ASP A 111 -3.99 -26.99 -6.40
N LYS A 112 -5.05 -27.78 -6.20
CA LYS A 112 -6.34 -27.27 -5.71
C LYS A 112 -6.24 -26.77 -4.27
N GLN A 113 -5.37 -27.38 -3.46
CA GLN A 113 -5.17 -26.97 -2.08
C GLN A 113 -4.48 -25.60 -2.04
N GLN A 114 -3.47 -25.39 -2.88
CA GLN A 114 -2.81 -24.09 -3.04
C GLN A 114 -3.77 -23.00 -3.55
N ILE A 115 -4.64 -23.32 -4.51
CA ILE A 115 -5.70 -22.38 -4.96
C ILE A 115 -6.60 -21.98 -3.79
N ALA A 116 -7.05 -22.95 -2.99
CA ALA A 116 -7.90 -22.69 -1.83
C ALA A 116 -7.18 -21.80 -0.80
N GLU A 117 -5.93 -22.11 -0.46
CA GLU A 117 -5.12 -21.31 0.48
C GLU A 117 -4.95 -19.86 0.04
N VAL A 118 -4.74 -19.62 -1.27
CA VAL A 118 -4.63 -18.26 -1.81
C VAL A 118 -5.96 -17.52 -1.75
N MET A 119 -7.07 -18.17 -2.09
CA MET A 119 -8.40 -17.57 -1.98
C MET A 119 -8.76 -17.24 -0.52
N ASP A 120 -8.46 -18.15 0.41
CA ASP A 120 -8.66 -17.94 1.84
C ASP A 120 -7.84 -16.75 2.33
N PHE A 121 -6.56 -16.68 1.97
CA PHE A 121 -5.67 -15.58 2.33
C PHE A 121 -6.17 -14.22 1.83
N LEU A 122 -6.62 -14.14 0.57
CA LEU A 122 -7.16 -12.91 -0.01
C LEU A 122 -8.48 -12.50 0.66
N SER A 123 -9.32 -13.46 1.02
CA SER A 123 -10.65 -13.20 1.60
C SER A 123 -10.61 -12.53 2.98
N VAL A 124 -9.54 -12.75 3.73
CA VAL A 124 -9.36 -12.17 5.08
C VAL A 124 -8.39 -10.99 5.11
N THR A 125 -7.73 -10.67 4.01
CA THR A 125 -6.71 -9.61 3.97
C THR A 125 -7.25 -8.30 3.39
N ASP A 126 -7.99 -7.56 4.21
CA ASP A 126 -8.61 -6.27 3.85
C ASP A 126 -7.63 -5.17 3.42
N GLN A 127 -6.35 -5.30 3.76
CA GLN A 127 -5.31 -4.32 3.45
C GLN A 127 -4.47 -4.71 2.22
N PHE A 128 -4.79 -5.81 1.53
CA PHE A 128 -3.96 -6.32 0.44
C PHE A 128 -3.72 -5.27 -0.66
N PHE A 129 -4.76 -4.49 -0.97
CA PHE A 129 -4.71 -3.47 -2.02
C PHE A 129 -3.81 -2.27 -1.72
N LEU A 130 -3.45 -2.01 -0.45
CA LEU A 130 -2.54 -0.91 -0.07
C LEU A 130 -1.26 -0.93 -0.90
N ASN A 131 -0.66 -2.10 -1.05
CA ASN A 131 0.59 -2.27 -1.78
C ASN A 131 0.43 -1.88 -3.26
N LEU A 132 -0.68 -2.27 -3.89
CA LEU A 132 -0.99 -1.88 -5.28
C LEU A 132 -1.25 -0.39 -5.41
N ALA A 133 -2.00 0.20 -4.48
CA ALA A 133 -2.25 1.64 -4.47
C ALA A 133 -0.96 2.45 -4.33
N MET A 134 -0.03 2.02 -3.46
CA MET A 134 1.29 2.65 -3.33
C MET A 134 2.09 2.57 -4.64
N ALA A 135 2.14 1.41 -5.29
CA ALA A 135 2.85 1.25 -6.56
C ALA A 135 2.20 2.06 -7.70
N TYR A 136 0.87 2.12 -7.74
CA TYR A 136 0.13 2.98 -8.67
C TYR A 136 0.48 4.45 -8.48
N CYS A 137 0.42 4.95 -7.24
CA CYS A 137 0.78 6.32 -6.90
C CYS A 137 2.24 6.60 -7.27
N LYS A 138 3.15 5.68 -6.95
CA LYS A 138 4.57 5.79 -7.30
C LYS A 138 4.78 5.89 -8.81
N ALA A 139 4.12 5.05 -9.60
CA ALA A 139 4.25 5.07 -11.06
C ALA A 139 3.78 6.42 -11.65
N ALA A 140 2.65 6.95 -11.16
CA ALA A 140 2.15 8.26 -11.57
C ALA A 140 3.06 9.42 -11.12
N MET A 141 3.50 9.42 -9.87
CA MET A 141 4.35 10.48 -9.35
C MET A 141 5.76 10.48 -9.96
N ASP A 142 6.28 9.31 -10.36
CA ASP A 142 7.55 9.21 -11.09
C ASP A 142 7.49 9.82 -12.49
N ALA A 143 6.35 9.70 -13.18
CA ALA A 143 6.12 10.42 -14.43
C ALA A 143 6.12 11.94 -14.19
N GLY A 144 5.41 12.40 -13.14
CA GLY A 144 5.41 13.81 -12.73
C GLY A 144 6.81 14.32 -12.33
N ALA A 145 7.67 13.47 -11.80
CA ALA A 145 9.06 13.82 -11.48
C ALA A 145 9.93 14.05 -12.73
N GLN A 146 9.59 13.46 -13.87
CA GLN A 146 10.32 13.68 -15.13
C GLN A 146 10.05 15.04 -15.78
N ILE A 147 9.07 15.80 -15.29
CA ILE A 147 8.81 17.17 -15.76
C ILE A 147 9.99 18.09 -15.41
N ARG A 148 10.75 17.80 -14.33
CA ARG A 148 11.95 18.54 -13.89
C ARG A 148 11.73 20.05 -13.73
N ALA A 149 10.49 20.47 -13.48
CA ALA A 149 10.11 21.87 -13.32
C ALA A 149 9.00 22.05 -12.28
N GLY A 150 8.86 23.28 -11.77
CA GLY A 150 7.82 23.64 -10.80
C GLY A 150 8.09 23.13 -9.38
N SER A 151 7.08 23.29 -8.51
CA SER A 151 7.17 23.06 -7.06
C SER A 151 6.35 21.88 -6.57
N ILE A 152 5.95 20.96 -7.46
CA ILE A 152 5.16 19.78 -7.11
C ILE A 152 6.04 18.76 -6.38
N VAL A 153 5.59 18.33 -5.20
CA VAL A 153 6.19 17.21 -4.46
C VAL A 153 5.85 15.92 -5.17
N THR A 154 6.85 15.08 -5.46
CA THR A 154 6.71 13.84 -6.23
C THR A 154 7.08 12.58 -5.45
N ALA A 155 7.61 12.74 -4.24
CA ALA A 155 7.72 11.65 -3.28
C ALA A 155 7.63 12.22 -1.88
N MET A 156 6.89 11.53 -1.02
CA MET A 156 6.99 11.63 0.44
C MET A 156 7.20 10.22 0.98
N THR A 157 8.19 10.06 1.86
CA THR A 157 8.50 8.78 2.52
C THR A 157 9.15 9.06 3.88
N ARG A 158 9.21 8.04 4.73
CA ARG A 158 9.80 8.10 6.06
C ARG A 158 10.35 6.76 6.49
N ASN A 159 11.37 6.76 7.33
CA ASN A 159 12.06 5.52 7.76
C ASN A 159 12.04 5.28 9.28
N GLY A 160 11.25 6.06 10.04
CA GLY A 160 11.22 6.01 11.51
C GLY A 160 12.21 6.96 12.19
N ASP A 161 13.04 7.67 11.41
CA ASP A 161 13.99 8.66 11.89
C ASP A 161 13.85 9.97 11.10
N MET A 162 13.88 9.87 9.77
CA MET A 162 13.77 11.01 8.85
C MET A 162 12.56 10.87 7.92
N PHE A 163 11.84 11.99 7.77
CA PHE A 163 10.87 12.23 6.71
C PHE A 163 11.59 12.83 5.52
N GLY A 164 11.36 12.31 4.33
CA GLY A 164 12.02 12.72 3.10
C GLY A 164 11.02 13.10 2.01
N ILE A 165 11.32 14.20 1.31
CA ILE A 165 10.57 14.61 0.11
C ILE A 165 11.46 14.78 -1.11
N ARG A 166 10.84 14.65 -2.29
CA ARG A 166 11.39 15.10 -3.58
C ARG A 166 10.42 16.05 -4.26
N VAL A 167 10.97 17.01 -5.00
CA VAL A 167 10.20 18.03 -5.73
C VAL A 167 10.63 18.01 -7.20
N SER A 168 9.67 18.02 -8.13
CA SER A 168 9.92 17.85 -9.57
C SER A 168 11.00 18.82 -10.09
N GLY A 169 10.84 20.13 -9.86
CA GLY A 169 11.80 21.16 -10.28
C GLY A 169 13.17 21.13 -9.61
N LEU A 170 13.38 20.26 -8.61
CA LEU A 170 14.63 20.12 -7.87
C LEU A 170 15.35 18.79 -8.16
N GLY A 171 14.86 18.04 -9.16
CA GLY A 171 15.48 16.83 -9.68
C GLY A 171 15.51 15.66 -8.69
N ASP A 172 16.70 15.08 -8.49
CA ASP A 172 16.89 13.88 -7.66
C ASP A 172 17.30 14.18 -6.22
N ARG A 173 17.32 15.46 -5.83
CA ARG A 173 17.66 15.88 -4.47
C ARG A 173 16.57 15.49 -3.48
N TRP A 174 16.99 14.86 -2.38
CA TRP A 174 16.16 14.65 -1.19
C TRP A 174 16.25 15.83 -0.24
N PHE A 175 15.12 16.23 0.31
CA PHE A 175 15.02 17.14 1.44
C PHE A 175 14.47 16.36 2.62
N THR A 176 15.17 16.43 3.74
CA THR A 176 14.86 15.58 4.90
C THR A 176 14.74 16.39 6.18
N ALA A 177 13.81 15.99 7.03
CA ALA A 177 13.64 16.50 8.39
C ALA A 177 13.34 15.32 9.34
N PRO A 178 13.53 15.46 10.66
CA PRO A 178 13.12 14.44 11.61
C PRO A 178 11.63 14.11 11.47
N VAL A 179 11.25 12.84 11.66
CA VAL A 179 9.84 12.42 11.65
C VAL A 179 9.11 12.92 12.90
N ASN A 180 7.80 13.07 12.77
CA ASN A 180 6.91 13.22 13.92
C ASN A 180 6.49 11.84 14.46
N THR A 181 6.04 11.81 15.72
CA THR A 181 5.33 10.64 16.27
C THR A 181 3.84 10.86 16.10
N PRO A 182 3.12 9.99 15.34
CA PRO A 182 1.69 10.13 15.14
C PRO A 182 0.92 10.14 16.46
N GLN A 183 -0.10 10.99 16.52
CA GLN A 183 -1.04 11.06 17.64
C GLN A 183 -2.41 10.55 17.21
N GLY A 184 -3.01 9.66 18.00
CA GLY A 184 -4.28 9.04 17.64
C GLY A 184 -4.88 8.19 18.74
N LEU A 185 -5.87 7.39 18.38
CA LEU A 185 -6.49 6.42 19.28
C LEU A 185 -5.70 5.11 19.29
N PHE A 186 -5.51 4.54 20.47
CA PHE A 186 -4.74 3.31 20.69
C PHE A 186 -5.67 2.14 21.01
N PHE A 187 -5.23 0.93 20.63
CA PHE A 187 -5.88 -0.30 21.08
C PHE A 187 -5.80 -0.43 22.61
N THR A 188 -6.79 -1.09 23.22
CA THR A 188 -6.80 -1.36 24.66
C THR A 188 -5.49 -2.00 25.10
N GLY A 189 -4.85 -1.41 26.12
CA GLY A 189 -3.55 -1.86 26.63
C GLY A 189 -2.34 -1.17 26.02
N PHE A 190 -2.53 -0.24 25.07
CA PHE A 190 -1.47 0.59 24.50
C PHE A 190 -1.69 2.09 24.74
N SER A 191 -0.60 2.87 24.77
CA SER A 191 -0.62 4.33 24.93
C SER A 191 0.33 5.04 23.95
N GLN A 192 0.25 6.38 23.95
CA GLN A 192 1.13 7.25 23.16
C GLN A 192 2.62 7.03 23.43
N ASP A 193 2.99 6.65 24.66
CA ASP A 193 4.38 6.43 25.05
C ASP A 193 5.00 5.20 24.36
N GLN A 194 4.17 4.35 23.76
CA GLN A 194 4.58 3.16 23.01
C GLN A 194 4.46 3.36 21.48
N ALA A 195 4.11 4.57 21.03
CA ALA A 195 4.01 4.88 19.61
C ALA A 195 5.40 4.96 18.97
N ASN A 196 5.56 4.32 17.82
CA ASN A 196 6.74 4.50 17.00
C ASN A 196 6.66 5.81 16.21
N PRO A 197 7.81 6.47 15.94
CA PRO A 197 7.87 7.56 14.99
C PRO A 197 7.41 7.14 13.59
N ASP A 198 6.95 8.10 12.77
CA ASP A 198 6.34 7.80 11.47
C ASP A 198 7.32 7.06 10.53
N MET A 199 6.81 6.02 9.84
CA MET A 199 7.64 5.10 9.04
C MET A 199 6.89 4.40 7.90
N GLY A 200 7.56 4.28 6.76
CA GLY A 200 7.16 3.58 5.54
C GLY A 200 7.21 4.47 4.28
N ASP A 201 6.90 3.88 3.13
CA ASP A 201 6.73 4.61 1.87
C ASP A 201 5.27 4.97 1.55
N SER A 202 4.31 4.53 2.37
CA SER A 202 2.88 4.75 2.13
C SER A 202 2.46 6.21 1.99
N ALA A 203 3.22 7.20 2.50
CA ALA A 203 2.98 8.62 2.24
C ALA A 203 3.02 9.02 0.74
N ILE A 204 3.44 8.11 -0.14
CA ILE A 204 3.26 8.25 -1.59
C ILE A 204 1.77 8.34 -1.99
N THR A 205 0.85 7.79 -1.18
CA THR A 205 -0.59 7.89 -1.42
C THR A 205 -1.08 9.34 -1.26
N GLU A 206 -0.64 10.02 -0.21
CA GLU A 206 -0.92 11.45 0.04
C GLU A 206 -0.23 12.33 -1.00
N THR A 207 0.97 11.94 -1.43
CA THR A 207 1.70 12.65 -2.49
C THR A 207 0.90 12.70 -3.78
N PHE A 208 0.18 11.63 -4.11
CA PHE A 208 -0.71 11.56 -5.26
C PHE A 208 -2.06 12.28 -5.04
N GLY A 209 -2.44 12.54 -3.80
CA GLY A 209 -3.71 13.21 -3.45
C GLY A 209 -4.83 12.29 -2.98
N ILE A 210 -4.51 11.04 -2.62
CA ILE A 210 -5.42 10.12 -1.93
C ILE A 210 -4.97 9.93 -0.46
N GLY A 211 -5.43 8.88 0.23
CA GLY A 211 -5.13 8.66 1.64
C GLY A 211 -5.78 9.72 2.52
N GLY A 212 -4.98 10.38 3.37
CA GLY A 212 -5.45 11.49 4.21
C GLY A 212 -6.14 12.62 3.43
N ALA A 213 -5.70 12.92 2.20
CA ALA A 213 -6.33 13.93 1.34
C ALA A 213 -7.73 13.51 0.85
N ALA A 214 -8.01 12.21 0.78
CA ALA A 214 -9.30 11.64 0.40
C ALA A 214 -10.08 11.08 1.60
N MET A 215 -9.75 11.49 2.83
CA MET A 215 -10.35 10.97 4.07
C MET A 215 -11.88 11.08 4.13
N ILE A 216 -12.49 12.01 3.40
CA ILE A 216 -13.96 12.11 3.31
C ILE A 216 -14.61 10.86 2.68
N ALA A 217 -13.90 10.18 1.76
CA ALA A 217 -14.33 8.89 1.23
C ALA A 217 -14.29 7.80 2.32
N GLY A 218 -13.26 7.84 3.18
CA GLY A 218 -13.01 6.91 4.29
C GLY A 218 -13.91 7.03 5.53
N ALA A 219 -15.11 7.58 5.41
CA ALA A 219 -15.94 8.08 6.53
C ALA A 219 -16.09 7.15 7.75
N TRP A 220 -16.07 5.82 7.57
CA TRP A 220 -16.19 4.86 8.67
C TRP A 220 -14.96 4.84 9.60
N ARG A 221 -13.73 5.05 9.09
CA ARG A 221 -12.52 5.13 9.92
C ARG A 221 -12.26 6.52 10.50
N ASN A 222 -13.00 7.55 10.07
CA ASN A 222 -12.87 8.91 10.62
C ASN A 222 -13.15 8.97 12.13
N ALA A 223 -13.88 8.00 12.68
CA ALA A 223 -14.06 7.88 14.14
C ALA A 223 -12.76 7.50 14.88
N PHE A 224 -11.85 6.74 14.25
CA PHE A 224 -10.55 6.36 14.83
C PHE A 224 -9.49 7.48 14.70
N CYS A 225 -9.65 8.33 13.67
CA CYS A 225 -8.77 9.47 13.37
C CYS A 225 -9.31 10.83 13.87
N ARG A 226 -10.28 10.85 14.81
CA ARG A 226 -10.78 12.12 15.37
C ARG A 226 -9.69 12.85 16.14
N CYS A 227 -9.09 13.84 15.49
CA CYS A 227 -8.39 14.93 16.16
C CYS A 227 -9.40 15.66 17.06
N ARG A 228 -9.08 15.81 18.35
CA ARG A 228 -9.82 16.74 19.22
C ARG A 228 -9.49 18.14 18.74
N GLY A 229 -10.40 18.77 18.00
CA GLY A 229 -10.26 20.15 17.57
C GLY A 229 -10.20 21.08 18.79
N ASN A 230 -9.02 21.65 19.04
CA ASN A 230 -8.89 22.91 19.75
C ASN A 230 -8.52 23.98 18.71
N GLY A 231 -9.53 24.67 18.19
CA GLY A 231 -9.46 26.10 17.85
C GLY A 231 -8.44 26.65 16.84
N SER A 232 -7.61 25.84 16.17
CA SER A 232 -6.70 26.32 15.12
C SER A 232 -6.57 25.25 14.04
N GLY A 233 -6.73 25.65 12.79
CA GLY A 233 -6.82 24.77 11.62
C GLY A 233 -5.52 24.03 11.33
N GLU A 234 -5.26 22.96 12.08
CA GLU A 234 -4.21 22.00 11.79
C GLU A 234 -4.82 20.76 11.12
N ILE A 235 -4.54 20.63 9.83
CA ILE A 235 -4.62 19.36 9.12
C ILE A 235 -3.35 18.61 9.51
N CYS A 236 -3.45 17.65 10.43
CA CYS A 236 -2.32 16.81 10.82
C CYS A 236 -2.16 15.66 9.80
N PHE A 237 -0.96 15.59 9.21
CA PHE A 237 -0.45 14.48 8.41
C PHE A 237 0.01 13.33 9.31
#